data_AF-A0A959SRC3-F1
#
_entry.id   AF-A0A959SRC3-F1
#
_cell.length_a   1.000
_cell.length_b   1.000
_cell.length_c   1.000
_cell.angle_alpha   90.00
_cell.angle_beta   90.00
_cell.angle_gamma   90.00
#
_symmetry.space_group_name_H-M   'P 1'
#
loop_
_entity.id
_entity.type
_entity.pdbx_description
1 polymer ?
#
loop_
_entity_poly.entity_id
_entity_poly.type
_entity_poly.pdbx_seq_one_letter_code
_entity_poly.pdbx_strand_id
1 'polypeptide(L)'
;AAALIGRRWALGSWLMGLFAFIIWSMWDMYSWGYKYGHDLDPHAAIKIEGMAYQPPLFGHKTLLNFEAWSFPDVGGYVLFGSIVIASLVFLYEWRKPRLANSSK
;
A
#
# COMPACT_ATOMS: atom_id res chain seq x y z
N ALA A 1 -18.32 4.70 3.33
CA ALA A 1 -19.33 3.83 2.66
C ALA A 1 -19.59 2.53 3.43
N ALA A 2 -18.60 1.63 3.61
CA ALA A 2 -18.81 0.35 4.30
C ALA A 2 -19.36 0.49 5.74
N ALA A 3 -18.89 1.48 6.50
CA ALA A 3 -19.41 1.80 7.83
C ALA A 3 -20.91 2.19 7.84
N LEU A 4 -21.41 2.83 6.77
CA LEU A 4 -22.82 3.21 6.62
C LEU A 4 -23.72 1.99 6.34
N ILE A 5 -23.17 0.93 5.75
CA ILE A 5 -23.92 -0.30 5.43
C ILE A 5 -24.18 -1.12 6.71
N GLY A 6 -23.32 -1.01 7.73
CA GLY A 6 -23.50 -1.68 9.02
C GLY A 6 -23.46 -3.21 8.99
N ARG A 7 -23.05 -3.83 7.87
CA ARG A 7 -22.97 -5.29 7.72
C ARG A 7 -21.51 -5.73 7.72
N ARG A 8 -21.18 -6.74 8.55
CA ARG A 8 -19.81 -7.29 8.68
C ARG A 8 -19.17 -7.71 7.36
N TRP A 9 -19.94 -8.27 6.41
CA TRP A 9 -19.42 -8.68 5.10
C TRP A 9 -18.97 -7.48 4.27
N ALA A 10 -19.65 -6.33 4.38
CA ALA A 10 -19.30 -5.12 3.63
C ALA A 10 -17.96 -4.54 4.12
N LEU A 11 -17.72 -4.57 5.44
CA LEU A 11 -16.43 -4.20 6.02
C LEU A 11 -15.32 -5.16 5.57
N GLY A 12 -15.59 -6.47 5.60
CA GLY A 12 -14.64 -7.49 5.14
C GLY A 12 -14.27 -7.34 3.66
N SER A 13 -15.26 -7.19 2.77
CA SER A 13 -15.03 -6.96 1.33
C SER A 13 -14.24 -5.68 1.07
N TRP A 14 -14.55 -4.59 1.80
CA TRP A 14 -13.81 -3.34 1.68
C TRP A 14 -12.34 -3.47 2.11
N LEU A 15 -12.08 -4.14 3.25
CA LEU A 15 -10.72 -4.42 3.71
C LEU A 15 -9.94 -5.28 2.71
N MET A 16 -10.56 -6.36 2.20
CA MET A 16 -9.93 -7.21 1.17
C MET A 16 -9.58 -6.41 -0.09
N GLY A 17 -10.51 -5.58 -0.58
CA GLY A 17 -10.26 -4.71 -1.74
C GLY A 17 -9.12 -3.72 -1.49
N LEU A 18 -9.06 -3.14 -0.29
CA LEU A 18 -7.98 -2.22 0.10
C LEU A 18 -6.61 -2.90 0.13
N PHE A 19 -6.51 -4.10 0.74
CA PHE A 19 -5.27 -4.87 0.74
C PHE A 19 -4.83 -5.27 -0.67
N ALA A 20 -5.77 -5.74 -1.50
CA ALA A 20 -5.48 -6.07 -2.89
C ALA A 20 -4.96 -4.85 -3.67
N PHE A 21 -5.58 -3.68 -3.47
CA PHE A 21 -5.15 -2.44 -4.09
C PHE A 21 -3.74 -2.01 -3.64
N ILE A 22 -3.41 -2.15 -2.35
CA ILE A 22 -2.07 -1.83 -1.84
C ILE A 22 -1.02 -2.72 -2.49
N ILE A 23 -1.25 -4.04 -2.51
CA ILE A 23 -0.31 -5.00 -3.14
C ILE A 23 -0.12 -4.67 -4.62
N TRP A 24 -1.23 -4.43 -5.33
CA TRP A 24 -1.19 -4.05 -6.74
C TRP A 24 -0.41 -2.75 -6.96
N SER A 25 -0.64 -1.72 -6.13
CA SER A 25 0.05 -0.44 -6.21
C SER A 25 1.55 -0.57 -5.97
N MET A 26 1.98 -1.38 -4.99
CA MET A 26 3.41 -1.62 -4.74
C MET A 26 4.07 -2.34 -5.92
N TRP A 27 3.37 -3.29 -6.53
CA TRP A 27 3.85 -4.00 -7.72
C TRP A 27 3.96 -3.10 -8.95
N ASP A 28 2.95 -2.26 -9.18
CA ASP A 28 2.94 -1.28 -10.27
C ASP A 28 4.10 -0.28 -10.11
N MET A 29 4.27 0.28 -8.91
CA MET A 29 5.35 1.20 -8.56
C MET A 29 6.74 0.55 -8.75
N TYR A 30 6.91 -0.72 -8.36
CA TYR A 30 8.14 -1.47 -8.63
C TYR A 30 8.41 -1.63 -10.13
N SER A 31 7.39 -2.07 -10.86
CA SER A 31 7.52 -2.36 -12.30
C SER A 31 7.83 -1.08 -13.09
N TRP A 32 7.18 0.02 -12.74
CA TRP A 32 7.44 1.33 -13.31
C TRP A 32 8.86 1.82 -12.97
N GLY A 33 9.25 1.77 -11.69
CA GLY A 33 10.57 2.20 -11.24
C GLY A 33 11.70 1.38 -11.85
N TYR A 34 11.48 0.07 -12.07
CA TYR A 34 12.43 -0.79 -12.75
C TYR A 34 12.65 -0.36 -14.19
N LYS A 35 11.57 -0.16 -14.95
CA LYS A 35 11.64 0.33 -16.34
C LYS A 35 12.33 1.69 -16.41
N TYR A 36 11.92 2.64 -15.58
CA TYR A 36 12.54 3.96 -15.47
C TYR A 36 14.05 3.88 -15.21
N GLY A 37 14.47 2.99 -14.31
CA GLY A 37 15.86 2.87 -13.90
C GLY A 37 16.79 2.11 -14.85
N HIS A 38 16.24 1.23 -15.70
CA HIS A 38 17.01 0.30 -16.55
C HIS A 38 16.83 0.54 -18.05
N ASP A 39 15.78 1.24 -18.47
CA ASP A 39 15.46 1.54 -19.86
C ASP A 39 15.34 3.06 -20.05
N LEU A 40 16.48 3.74 -19.89
CA LEU A 40 16.57 5.20 -19.96
C LEU A 40 16.52 5.69 -21.40
N ASP A 41 15.69 6.71 -21.65
CA ASP A 41 15.60 7.40 -22.94
C ASP A 41 16.99 7.71 -23.51
N PRO A 42 17.33 7.33 -24.75
CA PRO A 42 18.56 7.66 -25.47
C PRO A 42 19.07 9.09 -25.24
N HIS A 43 18.17 10.07 -25.14
CA HIS A 43 18.42 11.49 -24.98
C HIS A 43 18.44 12.00 -23.52
N ALA A 44 18.38 11.12 -22.52
CA ALA A 44 18.45 11.53 -21.11
C ALA A 44 19.75 12.28 -20.81
N ALA A 45 19.65 13.38 -20.05
CA ALA A 45 20.75 14.32 -19.81
C ALA A 45 21.94 13.71 -19.03
N ILE A 46 21.71 12.66 -18.23
CA ILE A 46 22.74 12.00 -17.44
C ILE A 46 22.59 10.49 -17.61
N LYS A 47 23.67 9.84 -18.06
CA LYS A 47 23.77 8.38 -18.18
C LYS A 47 25.17 7.93 -17.80
N ILE A 48 25.25 7.02 -16.85
CA ILE A 48 26.50 6.35 -16.46
C ILE A 48 26.37 4.88 -16.86
N GLU A 49 27.35 4.40 -17.63
CA GLU A 49 27.41 3.00 -18.03
C GLU A 49 27.42 2.09 -16.80
N GLY A 50 26.51 1.11 -16.77
CA GLY A 50 26.41 0.13 -15.69
C GLY A 50 25.66 0.60 -14.43
N MET A 51 25.15 1.84 -14.37
CA MET A 51 24.33 2.31 -13.24
C MET A 51 22.83 2.29 -13.56
N ALA A 52 22.05 1.69 -12.64
CA ALA A 52 20.59 1.72 -12.69
C ALA A 52 20.03 2.83 -11.78
N TYR A 53 19.18 3.67 -12.35
CA TYR A 53 18.61 4.86 -11.70
C TYR A 53 17.30 4.57 -10.97
N GLN A 54 16.98 3.29 -10.75
CA GLN A 54 15.78 2.89 -10.03
C GLN A 54 15.87 3.36 -8.56
N PRO A 55 14.90 4.19 -8.09
CA PRO A 55 14.78 4.54 -6.68
C PRO A 55 14.36 3.32 -5.85
N PRO A 56 14.75 3.24 -4.56
CA PRO A 56 14.30 2.17 -3.69
C PRO A 56 12.79 2.32 -3.42
N LEU A 57 12.04 1.21 -3.37
CA LEU A 57 10.66 1.25 -2.87
C LEU A 57 10.59 1.44 -1.36
N PHE A 58 11.58 0.90 -0.67
CA PHE A 58 11.70 0.97 0.77
C PHE A 58 13.18 1.04 1.14
N GLY A 59 13.51 1.89 2.10
CA GLY A 59 14.89 2.08 2.54
C GLY A 59 15.55 3.29 1.88
N HIS A 60 16.86 3.18 1.67
CA HIS A 60 17.68 4.28 1.18
C HIS A 60 18.64 3.81 0.10
N LYS A 61 18.91 4.66 -0.89
CA LYS A 61 19.90 4.42 -1.95
C LYS A 61 20.50 5.74 -2.41
N THR A 62 21.82 5.79 -2.52
CA THR A 62 22.52 6.90 -3.17
C THR A 62 22.49 6.70 -4.68
N LEU A 63 21.98 7.69 -5.40
CA LEU A 63 21.95 7.74 -6.85
C LEU A 63 22.77 8.96 -7.29
N LEU A 64 23.95 8.70 -7.84
CA LEU A 64 24.86 9.77 -8.26
C LEU A 64 25.26 10.64 -7.05
N ASN A 65 25.04 11.95 -7.12
CA ASN A 65 25.24 12.92 -6.03
C ASN A 65 23.97 13.17 -5.20
N PHE A 66 22.94 12.32 -5.30
CA PHE A 66 21.67 12.50 -4.60
C PHE A 66 21.31 11.29 -3.75
N GLU A 67 20.63 11.56 -2.65
CA GLU A 67 20.15 10.56 -1.70
C GLU A 67 18.64 10.33 -1.90
N ALA A 68 18.24 9.10 -2.19
CA ALA A 68 16.84 8.71 -2.29
C ALA A 68 16.42 7.93 -1.04
N TRP A 69 15.50 8.52 -0.26
CA TRP A 69 14.93 7.92 0.94
C TRP A 69 13.46 7.57 0.69
N SER A 70 13.07 6.32 0.98
CA SER A 70 11.74 5.79 0.74
C SER A 70 11.20 5.15 2.00
N PHE A 71 10.72 5.98 2.91
CA PHE A 71 10.06 5.56 4.14
C PHE A 71 8.64 6.14 4.19
N PRO A 72 7.73 5.51 4.95
CA PRO A 72 6.43 6.11 5.23
C PRO A 72 6.62 7.47 5.88
N ASP A 73 5.94 8.48 5.33
CA ASP A 73 5.77 9.77 6.00
C ASP A 73 4.39 9.81 6.68
N VAL A 74 3.96 10.97 7.18
CA VAL A 74 2.70 11.18 7.90
C VAL A 74 1.50 10.47 7.24
N GLY A 75 1.35 10.61 5.92
CA GLY A 75 0.26 9.95 5.18
C GLY A 75 0.33 8.41 5.23
N GLY A 76 1.54 7.85 5.14
CA GLY A 76 1.75 6.41 5.24
C GLY A 76 1.45 5.88 6.64
N TYR A 77 1.87 6.60 7.68
CA TYR A 77 1.56 6.25 9.07
C TYR A 77 0.06 6.33 9.37
N VAL A 78 -0.63 7.38 8.89
CA VAL A 78 -2.08 7.53 9.06
C VAL A 78 -2.84 6.42 8.34
N LEU A 79 -2.46 6.08 7.11
CA LEU A 79 -3.06 4.98 6.36
C LEU A 79 -2.88 3.65 7.09
N PHE A 80 -1.65 3.36 7.54
CA PHE A 80 -1.34 2.15 8.29
C PHE A 80 -2.18 2.05 9.57
N GLY A 81 -2.22 3.12 10.39
CA GLY A 81 -3.02 3.16 11.60
C GLY A 81 -4.52 2.94 11.34
N SER A 82 -5.05 3.56 10.27
CA SER A 82 -6.45 3.40 9.87
C SER A 82 -6.79 1.96 9.48
N ILE A 83 -5.90 1.30 8.73
CA ILE A 83 -6.06 -0.11 8.33
C ILE A 83 -6.01 -1.03 9.54
N VAL A 84 -5.08 -0.80 10.47
CA VAL A 84 -4.95 -1.58 11.71
C VAL A 84 -6.24 -1.47 12.53
N ILE A 85 -6.73 -0.25 12.79
CA ILE A 85 -7.96 -0.03 13.55
C ILE A 85 -9.16 -0.72 12.86
N ALA A 86 -9.33 -0.52 11.55
CA ALA A 86 -10.44 -1.13 10.82
C ALA A 86 -10.38 -2.67 10.84
N SER A 87 -9.19 -3.24 10.76
CA SER A 87 -8.96 -4.69 10.85
C SER A 87 -9.29 -5.22 12.25
N LEU A 88 -8.90 -4.50 13.32
CA LEU A 88 -9.25 -4.86 14.69
C LEU A 88 -10.76 -4.82 14.93
N VAL A 89 -11.45 -3.79 14.42
CA VAL A 89 -12.92 -3.70 14.49
C VAL A 89 -13.57 -4.87 13.77
N PHE A 90 -13.10 -5.23 12.59
CA PHE A 90 -13.61 -6.38 11.85
C PHE A 90 -13.40 -7.70 12.61
N LEU A 91 -12.21 -7.91 13.18
CA LEU A 91 -11.90 -9.10 13.98
C LEU A 91 -12.77 -9.19 15.25
N TYR A 92 -13.02 -8.06 15.90
CA TYR A 92 -13.91 -7.98 17.07
C TYR A 92 -15.35 -8.36 16.69
N GLU A 93 -15.89 -7.77 15.62
CA GLU A 93 -17.25 -8.06 15.14
C GLU A 93 -17.40 -9.50 14.66
N TRP A 94 -16.35 -10.07 14.06
CA TRP A 94 -16.34 -11.47 13.64
C TRP A 94 -16.40 -12.44 14.82
N ARG A 95 -15.70 -12.11 15.93
CA ARG A 95 -15.66 -12.93 17.15
C ARG A 95 -16.94 -12.82 17.98
N LYS A 96 -17.73 -11.76 17.79
CA LYS A 96 -18.99 -11.58 18.52
C LYS A 96 -19.97 -12.67 18.09
N PRO A 97 -20.39 -13.60 18.98
CA PRO A 97 -21.38 -14.59 18.62
C PRO A 97 -22.65 -13.87 18.18
N ARG A 98 -23.22 -14.29 17.04
CA ARG A 98 -24.57 -13.83 16.66
C ARG A 98 -25.48 -14.25 17.80
N LEU A 99 -25.90 -13.29 18.63
CA LEU A 99 -27.08 -13.49 19.46
C LEU A 99 -28.17 -13.87 18.46
N ALA A 100 -28.58 -15.13 18.48
CA ALA A 100 -29.73 -15.56 17.71
C ALA A 100 -30.86 -14.61 18.10
N ASN A 101 -31.46 -13.93 17.12
CA ASN A 101 -32.73 -13.25 17.32
C ASN A 101 -33.74 -14.32 17.71
N SER A 102 -33.81 -14.61 19.01
CA SER A 102 -34.94 -15.23 19.66
C SER A 102 -35.84 -14.08 20.11
N SER A 103 -37.14 -14.24 19.86
CA SER A 103 -38.21 -13.24 19.95
C SER A 103 -38.34 -12.40 18.66
N LYS A 104 -39.33 -12.61 17.79
CA LYS A 104 -40.65 -13.24 17.91
C LYS A 104 -41.03 -13.93 16.61
#